data_AF-A0A847LMY9-F1
#
_entry.id   AF-A0A847LMY9-F1
#
_cell.length_a   1.000
_cell.length_b   1.000
_cell.length_c   1.000
_cell.angle_alpha   90.00
_cell.angle_beta   90.00
_cell.angle_gamma   90.00
#
_symmetry.space_group_name_H-M   'P 1'
#
loop_
_entity.id
_entity.type
_entity.pdbx_description
1 polymer ?
#
loop_
_entity_poly.entity_id
_entity_poly.type
_entity_poly.pdbx_seq_one_letter_code
_entity_poly.pdbx_strand_id
1 'polypeptide(L)'
;MSIEVRGPGAIGVTLVEILVVAGLLIGGLAGLLFWQHSAGSASQITAREQELANRLARLSAALRTDLRAARSLARPATDTWVVTVWHDREQGLPGQEDISWRVSGEGGAVITRAAPGRTTVYDFTGLTGGKRFVFDIQP
;
A
#
# COMPACT_ATOMS: atom_id res chain seq x y z
N MET A 1 -0.32 -45.09 55.85
CA MET A 1 -1.77 -44.89 55.65
C MET A 1 -1.97 -44.68 54.16
N SER A 2 -2.33 -45.76 53.47
CA SER A 2 -2.34 -45.84 52.01
C SER A 2 -3.78 -45.66 51.55
N ILE A 3 -4.04 -44.66 50.70
CA ILE A 3 -5.37 -44.41 50.14
C ILE A 3 -5.40 -45.09 48.77
N GLU A 4 -6.04 -46.24 48.70
CA GLU A 4 -6.35 -46.96 47.46
C GLU A 4 -7.71 -46.46 46.96
N VAL A 5 -7.70 -45.71 45.85
CA VAL A 5 -8.92 -45.28 45.16
C VAL A 5 -9.18 -46.25 44.02
N ARG A 6 -10.15 -47.17 44.19
CA ARG A 6 -10.73 -47.95 43.09
C ARG A 6 -12.07 -47.34 42.68
N GLY A 7 -12.09 -46.67 41.53
CA GLY A 7 -13.30 -46.31 40.79
C GLY A 7 -13.44 -47.20 39.55
N PRO A 8 -14.65 -47.64 39.18
CA PRO A 8 -14.87 -48.57 38.08
C PRO A 8 -14.80 -47.83 36.73
N GLY A 9 -13.98 -48.35 35.80
CA GLY A 9 -13.99 -47.96 34.38
C GLY A 9 -13.12 -46.78 33.97
N ALA A 10 -12.18 -46.33 34.81
CA ALA A 10 -11.29 -45.21 34.46
C ALA A 10 -10.12 -45.70 33.59
N ILE A 11 -10.08 -45.27 32.32
CA ILE A 11 -8.87 -45.27 31.49
C ILE A 11 -7.79 -44.61 32.34
N GLY A 12 -6.76 -45.36 32.74
CA GLY A 12 -5.72 -44.91 33.65
C GLY A 12 -4.84 -43.87 32.98
N VAL A 13 -5.31 -42.63 32.88
CA VAL A 13 -4.53 -41.51 32.36
C VAL A 13 -3.50 -41.16 33.41
N THR A 14 -2.24 -41.47 33.12
CA THR A 14 -1.12 -41.15 34.00
C THR A 14 -0.97 -39.62 34.11
N LEU A 15 -0.46 -39.11 35.24
CA LEU A 15 -0.18 -37.67 35.40
C LEU A 15 0.68 -37.11 34.25
N VAL A 16 1.57 -37.96 33.73
CA VAL A 16 2.40 -37.69 32.55
C VAL A 16 1.56 -37.52 31.28
N GLU A 17 0.57 -38.38 31.03
CA GLU A 17 -0.35 -38.21 29.89
C GLU A 17 -1.19 -36.94 30.02
N ILE A 18 -1.65 -36.56 31.22
CA ILE A 18 -2.37 -35.29 31.42
C ILE A 18 -1.48 -34.10 31.08
N LEU A 19 -0.20 -34.13 31.51
CA LEU A 19 0.76 -33.06 31.23
C LEU A 19 1.12 -32.99 29.73
N VAL A 20 1.26 -34.13 29.06
CA VAL A 20 1.53 -34.19 27.61
C VAL A 20 0.33 -33.65 26.82
N VAL A 21 -0.90 -34.05 27.17
CA VAL A 21 -2.13 -33.55 26.54
C VAL A 21 -2.31 -32.04 26.79
N ALA A 22 -2.06 -31.56 28.00
CA ALA A 22 -2.11 -30.13 28.32
C ALA A 22 -1.04 -29.34 27.56
N GLY A 23 0.19 -29.87 27.46
CA GLY A 23 1.27 -29.25 26.69
C GLY A 23 0.97 -29.18 25.18
N LEU A 24 0.38 -30.24 24.63
CA LEU A 24 -0.07 -30.27 23.23
C LEU A 24 -1.22 -29.29 22.96
N LEU A 25 -2.17 -29.15 23.90
CA LEU A 25 -3.27 -28.18 23.78
C LEU A 25 -2.76 -26.74 23.86
N ILE A 26 -1.83 -26.44 24.77
CA ILE A 26 -1.24 -25.11 24.91
C ILE A 26 -0.38 -24.77 23.67
N GLY A 27 0.45 -25.71 23.20
CA GLY A 27 1.26 -25.54 22.00
C GLY A 27 0.41 -25.38 20.73
N GLY A 28 -0.66 -26.15 20.60
CA GLY A 28 -1.62 -26.04 19.50
C GLY A 28 -2.36 -24.70 19.51
N LEU A 29 -2.77 -24.22 20.68
CA LEU A 29 -3.45 -22.92 20.83
C LEU A 29 -2.51 -21.75 20.51
N ALA A 30 -1.26 -21.80 20.99
CA ALA A 30 -0.25 -20.79 20.67
C ALA A 30 0.09 -20.77 19.18
N GLY A 31 0.23 -21.94 18.55
CA GLY A 31 0.42 -22.07 17.10
C GLY A 31 -0.75 -21.52 16.29
N LEU A 32 -1.99 -21.79 16.72
CA LEU A 32 -3.20 -21.30 16.06
C LEU A 32 -3.36 -19.77 16.18
N LEU A 33 -3.05 -19.20 17.34
CA LEU A 33 -3.04 -17.75 17.54
C LEU A 33 -1.91 -17.08 16.74
N PHE A 34 -0.72 -17.69 16.68
CA PHE A 34 0.38 -17.20 15.84
C PHE A 34 0.04 -17.25 14.35
N TRP A 35 -0.65 -18.30 13.90
CA TRP A 35 -1.09 -18.45 12.52
C TRP A 35 -2.21 -17.44 12.15
N GLN A 36 -3.17 -17.22 13.05
CA GLN A 36 -4.19 -16.17 12.88
C GLN A 36 -3.57 -14.77 12.84
N HIS A 37 -2.59 -14.50 13.71
CA HIS A 37 -1.87 -13.23 13.71
C HIS A 37 -1.06 -13.04 12.42
N SER A 38 -0.38 -14.10 11.96
CA SER A 38 0.43 -14.08 10.73
C SER A 38 -0.42 -13.94 9.46
N ALA A 39 -1.60 -14.56 9.41
CA ALA A 39 -2.54 -14.42 8.28
C ALA A 39 -3.09 -12.99 8.15
N GLY A 40 -3.34 -12.32 9.28
CA GLY A 40 -3.72 -10.90 9.31
C GLY A 40 -2.63 -9.98 8.77
N SER A 41 -1.37 -10.21 9.14
CA SER A 41 -0.24 -9.40 8.64
C SER A 41 0.04 -9.63 7.16
N ALA A 42 -0.02 -10.89 6.68
CA ALA A 42 0.21 -11.22 5.27
C ALA A 42 -0.83 -10.55 4.36
N SER A 43 -2.11 -10.56 4.74
CA SER A 43 -3.18 -9.89 3.97
C SER A 43 -3.04 -8.37 3.94
N GLN A 44 -2.61 -7.75 5.03
CA GLN A 44 -2.37 -6.30 5.07
C GLN A 44 -1.17 -5.87 4.22
N ILE A 45 -0.10 -6.67 4.21
CA ILE A 45 1.06 -6.43 3.34
C ILE A 45 0.64 -6.48 1.88
N THR A 46 -0.08 -7.53 1.47
CA THR A 46 -0.60 -7.66 0.10
C THR A 46 -1.54 -6.51 -0.27
N ALA A 47 -2.44 -6.09 0.62
CA ALA A 47 -3.35 -4.98 0.36
C ALA A 47 -2.60 -3.64 0.18
N ARG A 48 -1.56 -3.39 0.98
CA ARG A 48 -0.72 -2.18 0.85
C ARG A 48 0.08 -2.19 -0.45
N GLU A 49 0.67 -3.32 -0.81
CA GLU A 49 1.39 -3.47 -2.08
C GLU A 49 0.46 -3.25 -3.27
N GLN A 50 -0.76 -3.80 -3.21
CA GLN A 50 -1.75 -3.64 -4.25
C GLN A 50 -2.25 -2.19 -4.36
N GLU A 51 -2.47 -1.49 -3.24
CA GLU A 51 -2.83 -0.06 -3.27
C GLU A 51 -1.68 0.80 -3.83
N LEU A 52 -0.43 0.52 -3.44
CA LEU A 52 0.75 1.17 -4.01
C LEU A 52 0.81 0.97 -5.53
N ALA A 53 0.66 -0.26 -6.00
CA ALA A 53 0.65 -0.59 -7.42
C ALA A 53 -0.48 0.13 -8.17
N ASN A 54 -1.70 0.13 -7.62
CA ASN A 54 -2.86 0.82 -8.20
C ASN A 54 -2.65 2.34 -8.29
N ARG A 55 -2.04 2.94 -7.26
CA ARG A 55 -1.78 4.39 -7.21
C ARG A 55 -0.66 4.78 -8.19
N LEU A 56 0.39 3.98 -8.29
CA LEU A 56 1.45 4.12 -9.29
C LEU A 56 0.92 3.97 -10.72
N ALA A 57 0.06 2.98 -10.97
CA ALA A 57 -0.57 2.77 -12.27
C ALA A 57 -1.39 4.00 -12.69
N ARG A 58 -2.23 4.53 -11.79
CA ARG A 58 -3.02 5.74 -12.05
C ARG A 58 -2.17 6.98 -12.30
N LEU A 59 -1.12 7.19 -11.50
CA LEU A 59 -0.19 8.30 -11.67
C LEU A 59 0.54 8.19 -13.02
N SER A 60 1.10 7.02 -13.34
CA SER A 60 1.83 6.80 -14.59
C SER A 60 0.94 6.93 -15.83
N ALA A 61 -0.31 6.48 -15.75
CA ALA A 61 -1.28 6.63 -16.83
C ALA A 61 -1.61 8.10 -17.08
N ALA A 62 -1.89 8.88 -16.03
CA ALA A 62 -2.16 10.31 -16.15
C ALA A 62 -0.95 11.07 -16.72
N LEU A 63 0.26 10.80 -16.20
CA LEU A 63 1.48 11.42 -16.71
C LEU A 63 1.73 11.08 -18.19
N ARG A 64 1.56 9.82 -18.60
CA ARG A 64 1.71 9.41 -20.00
C ARG A 64 0.70 10.11 -20.91
N THR A 65 -0.54 10.27 -20.46
CA THR A 65 -1.56 10.99 -21.21
C THR A 65 -1.14 12.45 -21.42
N ASP A 66 -0.68 13.12 -20.36
CA ASP A 66 -0.24 14.52 -20.44
C ASP A 66 0.99 14.68 -21.33
N LEU A 67 1.98 13.81 -21.17
CA LEU A 67 3.21 13.84 -21.97
C LEU A 67 2.97 13.53 -23.46
N ARG A 68 1.96 12.70 -23.79
CA ARG A 68 1.58 12.46 -25.19
C ARG A 68 0.95 13.68 -25.86
N ALA A 69 0.24 14.49 -25.08
CA ALA A 69 -0.32 15.76 -25.55
C ALA A 69 0.65 16.93 -25.37
N ALA A 70 1.82 16.70 -24.77
CA ALA A 70 2.77 17.73 -24.42
C ALA A 70 3.43 18.32 -25.67
N ARG A 71 3.48 19.65 -25.68
CA ARG A 71 4.26 20.41 -26.65
C ARG A 71 5.56 20.94 -26.06
N SER A 72 5.53 21.29 -24.78
CA SER A 72 6.71 21.69 -24.02
C SER A 72 6.63 21.19 -22.58
N LEU A 73 7.80 20.97 -22.02
CA LEU A 73 8.01 20.63 -20.62
C LEU A 73 8.95 21.68 -20.03
N ALA A 74 8.54 22.29 -18.92
CA ALA A 74 9.35 23.21 -18.16
C ALA A 74 9.45 22.75 -16.70
N ARG A 75 10.56 23.08 -16.05
CA ARG A 75 10.76 22.83 -14.61
C ARG A 75 11.01 24.17 -13.91
N PRO A 76 9.96 24.95 -13.62
CA PRO A 76 10.11 26.27 -13.01
C PRO A 76 10.66 26.22 -11.58
N ALA A 77 10.51 25.09 -10.89
CA ALA A 77 11.08 24.85 -9.56
C ALA A 77 11.56 23.41 -9.41
N THR A 78 12.44 23.15 -8.44
CA THR A 78 13.00 21.80 -8.21
C THR A 78 11.92 20.75 -7.97
N ASP A 79 10.79 21.14 -7.39
CA ASP A 79 9.68 20.27 -7.02
C ASP A 79 8.49 20.35 -7.99
N THR A 80 8.58 21.20 -9.02
CA THR A 80 7.43 21.51 -9.89
C THR A 80 7.81 21.42 -11.36
N TRP A 81 7.03 20.65 -12.12
CA TRP A 81 7.05 20.59 -13.57
C TRP A 81 5.77 21.21 -14.12
N VAL A 82 5.89 21.85 -15.28
CA VAL A 82 4.76 22.37 -16.05
C VAL A 82 4.82 21.74 -17.43
N VAL A 83 3.73 21.06 -17.79
CA VAL A 83 3.53 20.44 -19.09
C VAL A 83 2.53 21.30 -19.84
N THR A 84 2.97 21.91 -20.93
CA THR A 84 2.07 22.67 -21.81
C THR A 84 1.53 21.73 -22.87
N VAL A 85 0.21 21.64 -22.97
CA VAL A 85 -0.52 20.74 -23.86
C VAL A 85 -1.43 21.53 -24.80
N TRP A 86 -1.69 20.97 -25.98
CA TRP A 86 -2.69 21.51 -26.91
C TRP A 86 -3.96 20.67 -26.85
N HIS A 87 -5.10 21.36 -26.83
CA HIS A 87 -6.42 20.74 -26.90
C HIS A 87 -7.21 21.36 -28.04
N ASP A 88 -7.82 20.53 -28.87
CA ASP A 88 -8.85 21.00 -29.79
C ASP A 88 -10.07 21.40 -28.97
N ARG A 89 -10.36 22.70 -28.93
CA ARG A 89 -11.63 23.17 -28.38
C ARG A 89 -12.74 22.87 -29.40
N GLU A 90 -13.96 22.71 -28.89
CA GLU A 90 -15.18 22.54 -29.69
C GLU A 90 -15.41 23.65 -30.74
N GLN A 91 -14.71 24.78 -30.64
CA GLN A 91 -14.79 25.92 -31.57
C GLN A 91 -13.73 25.90 -32.69
N GLY A 92 -12.96 24.81 -32.85
CA GLY A 92 -12.02 24.64 -33.97
C GLY A 92 -10.74 25.49 -33.88
N LEU A 93 -10.48 26.12 -32.73
CA LEU A 93 -9.22 26.80 -32.45
C LEU A 93 -8.41 25.95 -31.45
N PRO A 94 -7.11 25.70 -31.71
CA PRO A 94 -6.27 25.01 -30.75
C PRO A 94 -6.14 25.87 -29.48
N GLY A 95 -6.59 25.31 -28.36
CA GLY A 95 -6.38 25.87 -27.04
C GLY A 95 -5.08 25.34 -26.45
N GLN A 96 -4.31 26.22 -25.80
CA GLN A 96 -3.15 25.82 -25.02
C GLN A 96 -3.53 25.78 -23.53
N GLU A 97 -3.12 24.73 -22.84
CA GLU A 97 -3.33 24.59 -21.40
C GLU A 97 -2.03 24.16 -20.71
N ASP A 98 -1.82 24.65 -19.50
CA ASP A 98 -0.69 24.25 -18.66
C ASP A 98 -1.16 23.30 -17.57
N ILE A 99 -0.50 22.15 -17.49
CA ILE A 99 -0.71 21.14 -16.45
C ILE A 99 0.51 21.16 -15.53
N SER A 100 0.31 21.55 -14.28
CA SER A 100 1.38 21.55 -13.28
C SER A 100 1.42 20.24 -12.52
N TRP A 101 2.62 19.69 -12.36
CA TRP A 101 2.93 18.54 -11.52
C TRP A 101 3.85 18.99 -10.40
N ARG A 102 3.44 18.86 -9.14
CA ARG A 102 4.23 19.25 -7.98
C ARG A 102 4.47 18.05 -7.06
N VAL A 103 5.71 17.87 -6.63
CA VAL A 103 6.12 16.94 -5.59
C VAL A 103 6.16 17.67 -4.26
N SER A 104 5.59 17.08 -3.23
CA SER A 104 5.56 17.63 -1.88
C SER A 104 5.54 16.50 -0.85
N GLY A 105 5.46 16.88 0.43
CA GLY A 105 5.49 15.93 1.53
C GLY A 105 6.88 15.38 1.84
N GLU A 106 7.00 14.74 3.00
CA GLU A 106 8.26 14.14 3.43
C GLU A 106 8.73 13.08 2.43
N GLY A 107 10.01 13.16 2.05
CA GLY A 107 10.59 12.22 1.09
C GLY A 107 9.95 12.24 -0.32
N GLY A 108 9.18 13.27 -0.68
CA GLY A 108 8.52 13.38 -1.99
C GLY A 108 7.28 12.48 -2.14
N ALA A 109 6.67 12.07 -1.01
CA ALA A 109 5.58 11.12 -1.00
C ALA A 109 4.25 11.64 -1.58
N VAL A 110 4.09 12.94 -1.83
CA VAL A 110 2.84 13.50 -2.36
C VAL A 110 3.08 14.11 -3.73
N ILE A 111 2.25 13.76 -4.70
CA ILE A 111 2.30 14.32 -6.06
C ILE A 111 0.96 14.94 -6.39
N THR A 112 0.96 16.22 -6.74
CA THR A 112 -0.23 16.96 -7.13
C THR A 112 -0.18 17.28 -8.61
N ARG A 113 -1.20 16.85 -9.35
CA ARG A 113 -1.45 17.24 -10.73
C ARG A 113 -2.57 18.27 -10.75
N ALA A 114 -2.30 19.47 -11.26
CA ALA A 114 -3.33 20.49 -11.49
C ALA A 114 -3.46 20.77 -12.99
N ALA A 115 -4.64 20.49 -13.52
CA ALA A 115 -5.07 20.87 -14.85
C ALA A 115 -6.24 21.87 -14.73
N PRO A 116 -6.61 22.60 -15.81
CA PRO A 116 -7.72 23.53 -15.76
C PRO A 116 -9.01 22.86 -15.25
N GLY A 117 -9.59 23.42 -14.20
CA GLY A 117 -10.81 22.91 -13.57
C GLY A 117 -10.66 21.59 -12.79
N ARG A 118 -9.47 20.98 -12.72
CA ARG A 118 -9.27 19.70 -12.02
C ARG A 118 -7.91 19.58 -11.35
N THR A 119 -7.92 19.38 -10.04
CA THR A 119 -6.74 18.98 -9.26
C THR A 119 -6.86 17.52 -8.84
N THR A 120 -5.77 16.76 -8.93
CA THR A 120 -5.68 15.36 -8.52
C THR A 120 -4.44 15.15 -7.67
N VAL A 121 -4.60 14.51 -6.52
CA VAL A 121 -3.52 14.25 -5.56
C VAL A 121 -3.24 12.75 -5.49
N TYR A 122 -1.97 12.40 -5.62
CA TYR A 122 -1.43 11.05 -5.45
C TYR A 122 -0.56 11.05 -4.20
N ASP A 123 -1.13 10.61 -3.10
CA ASP A 123 -0.43 10.52 -1.82
C ASP A 123 0.19 9.12 -1.66
N PHE A 124 1.47 9.00 -1.35
CA PHE A 124 2.15 7.74 -1.10
C PHE A 124 2.59 7.63 0.37
N THR A 125 2.16 8.56 1.21
CA THR A 125 2.41 8.56 2.66
C THR A 125 1.89 7.26 3.28
N GLY A 126 2.76 6.59 4.03
CA GLY A 126 2.44 5.29 4.65
C GLY A 126 2.41 4.09 3.68
N LEU A 127 2.52 4.31 2.36
CA LEU A 127 2.61 3.23 1.36
C LEU A 127 4.06 2.87 1.01
N THR A 128 5.00 3.82 1.11
CA THR A 128 6.42 3.58 0.75
C THR A 128 7.23 2.90 1.85
N GLY A 129 6.65 2.63 3.02
CA GLY A 129 7.35 2.01 4.15
C GLY A 129 8.55 2.84 4.63
N GLY A 130 8.48 4.16 4.55
CA GLY A 130 9.57 5.08 4.92
C GLY A 130 10.64 5.28 3.83
N LYS A 131 10.49 4.66 2.65
CA LYS A 131 11.38 4.91 1.52
C LYS A 131 11.08 6.24 0.87
N ARG A 132 12.14 6.94 0.43
CA ARG A 132 12.03 8.17 -0.36
C ARG A 132 11.39 7.87 -1.71
N PHE A 133 10.39 8.64 -2.08
CA PHE A 133 9.75 8.58 -3.39
C PHE A 133 10.41 9.60 -4.31
N VAL A 134 11.02 9.11 -5.40
CA VAL A 134 11.63 9.99 -6.40
C VAL A 134 10.70 10.06 -7.60
N PHE A 135 10.22 11.27 -7.87
CA PHE A 135 9.49 11.59 -9.09
C PHE A 135 10.30 12.60 -9.87
N ASP A 136 10.58 12.25 -11.13
CA ASP A 136 11.31 13.11 -12.05
C ASP A 136 10.76 12.86 -13.45
N ILE A 137 10.45 13.95 -14.17
CA ILE A 137 10.05 13.90 -15.57
C ILE A 137 11.30 14.22 -16.40
N GLN A 138 11.78 13.23 -17.13
CA GLN A 138 12.92 13.39 -18.03
C GLN A 138 12.43 13.90 -19.40
N PRO A 139 13.07 14.95 -19.96
CA PRO A 139 12.75 15.51 -21.27
C PRO A 139 13.12 14.59 -22.43
#